data_AF-A0A9P7EJR0-F1
#
_entry.id   AF-A0A9P7EJR0-F1
#
_cell.length_a   1.000
_cell.length_b   1.000
_cell.length_c   1.000
_cell.angle_alpha   90.00
_cell.angle_beta   90.00
_cell.angle_gamma   90.00
#
_symmetry.space_group_name_H-M   'P 1'
#
loop_
_entity.id
_entity.type
_entity.pdbx_description
1 polymer ?
#
loop_
_entity_poly.entity_id
_entity_poly.type
_entity_poly.pdbx_seq_one_letter_code
_entity_poly.pdbx_strand_id
1 'polypeptide(L)'
;MVQSRELTKYPLAVVAKLLDAFGDSLGGGYDIGCQFETTLNNSSVGPLARSFHHTCLVGAFHRHVYRRICQLSSLTTYVKGLGIEDLETCEQMFSKSNSLALALWYTSVFHHQQAIDSYFEHNDELEIYGNLTNFLYNNYKCHMPFWTLNSKSASPDIWI
;
A
#
# COMPACT_ATOMS: atom_id res chain seq x y z
N MET A 1 26.43 -11.50 -5.57
CA MET A 1 25.09 -11.12 -6.08
C MET A 1 24.21 -12.36 -5.99
N VAL A 2 23.41 -12.50 -4.94
CA VAL A 2 22.56 -13.68 -4.74
C VAL A 2 21.38 -13.61 -5.70
N GLN A 3 21.30 -14.55 -6.62
CA GLN A 3 20.24 -14.65 -7.62
C GLN A 3 19.02 -15.33 -7.01
N SER A 4 18.25 -14.60 -6.19
CA SER A 4 16.97 -15.11 -5.67
C SER A 4 15.85 -14.79 -6.66
N ARG A 5 15.52 -15.76 -7.52
CA ARG A 5 14.28 -15.74 -8.31
C ARG A 5 13.02 -15.91 -7.42
N GLU A 6 13.19 -16.07 -6.11
CA GLU A 6 12.09 -16.21 -5.16
C GLU A 6 11.55 -14.89 -4.60
N LEU A 7 12.24 -13.75 -4.79
CA LEU A 7 11.90 -12.49 -4.10
C LEU A 7 10.54 -11.90 -4.48
N THR A 8 10.03 -12.17 -5.68
CA THR A 8 8.72 -11.66 -6.12
C THR A 8 7.55 -12.58 -5.76
N LYS A 9 7.78 -13.79 -5.23
CA LYS A 9 6.67 -14.71 -4.88
C LYS A 9 5.78 -14.16 -3.76
N TYR A 10 6.37 -13.46 -2.79
CA TYR A 10 5.64 -12.87 -1.67
C TYR A 10 4.74 -11.72 -2.11
N PRO A 11 5.21 -10.68 -2.81
CA PRO A 11 4.32 -9.62 -3.27
C PRO A 11 3.25 -10.13 -4.24
N LEU A 12 3.52 -11.15 -5.07
CA LEU A 12 2.48 -11.80 -5.89
C LEU A 12 1.41 -12.50 -5.05
N ALA A 13 1.81 -13.23 -4.01
CA ALA A 13 0.87 -13.88 -3.09
C ALA A 13 0.04 -12.87 -2.30
N VAL A 14 0.67 -11.76 -1.88
CA VAL A 14 -0.02 -10.64 -1.23
C VAL A 14 -1.07 -10.04 -2.16
N VAL A 15 -0.72 -9.70 -3.41
CA VAL A 15 -1.70 -9.20 -4.39
C VAL A 15 -2.86 -10.16 -4.56
N ALA A 16 -2.59 -11.45 -4.75
CA ALA A 16 -3.65 -12.46 -4.90
C ALA A 16 -4.60 -12.48 -3.69
N LYS A 17 -4.06 -12.39 -2.47
CA LYS A 17 -4.86 -12.35 -1.23
C LYS A 17 -5.65 -11.06 -1.06
N LEU A 18 -5.06 -9.92 -1.41
CA LEU A 18 -5.75 -8.64 -1.35
C LEU A 18 -6.88 -8.57 -2.37
N LEU A 19 -6.69 -9.10 -3.57
CA LEU A 19 -7.74 -9.19 -4.59
C LEU A 19 -8.90 -10.09 -4.15
N ASP A 20 -8.60 -11.22 -3.53
CA ASP A 20 -9.59 -12.14 -2.96
C ASP A 20 -10.39 -11.48 -1.82
N ALA A 21 -9.72 -10.71 -0.96
CA ALA A 21 -10.33 -10.08 0.22
C ALA A 21 -11.10 -8.78 -0.10
N PHE A 22 -10.56 -7.92 -0.97
CA PHE A 22 -11.06 -6.55 -1.17
C PHE A 22 -11.66 -6.30 -2.55
N GLY A 23 -11.35 -7.15 -3.53
CA GLY A 23 -11.92 -7.04 -4.88
C GLY A 23 -11.28 -5.97 -5.76
N ASP A 24 -12.12 -5.19 -6.44
CA ASP A 24 -11.77 -4.40 -7.64
C ASP A 24 -11.18 -3.03 -7.30
N SER A 25 -10.39 -2.48 -8.23
CA SER A 25 -9.79 -1.14 -8.16
C SER A 25 -8.87 -0.90 -6.96
N LEU A 26 -8.18 -1.95 -6.50
CA LEU A 26 -7.21 -1.86 -5.41
C LEU A 26 -5.86 -1.30 -5.89
N GLY A 27 -5.35 -0.27 -5.20
CA GLY A 27 -3.97 0.20 -5.35
C GLY A 27 -3.02 -0.40 -4.31
N GLY A 28 -1.85 -0.90 -4.73
CA GLY A 28 -0.82 -1.41 -3.83
C GLY A 28 0.48 -0.63 -3.96
N GLY A 29 0.97 -0.03 -2.86
CA GLY A 29 2.25 0.66 -2.81
C GLY A 29 3.43 -0.30 -2.71
N TYR A 30 4.43 -0.15 -3.58
CA TYR A 30 5.66 -0.93 -3.55
C TYR A 30 6.88 -0.05 -3.89
N ASP A 31 7.99 -0.21 -3.18
CA ASP A 31 9.26 0.47 -3.49
C ASP A 31 9.78 0.17 -4.89
N ILE A 32 9.43 -1.02 -5.39
CA ILE A 32 9.77 -1.51 -6.72
C ILE A 32 8.55 -1.56 -7.64
N GLY A 33 7.48 -0.81 -7.35
CA GLY A 33 6.18 -0.90 -8.03
C GLY A 33 6.28 -0.89 -9.56
N CYS A 34 7.13 -0.06 -10.13
CA CYS A 34 7.31 -0.01 -11.60
C CYS A 34 7.87 -1.31 -12.20
N GLN A 35 8.81 -1.97 -11.52
CA GLN A 35 9.36 -3.27 -11.95
C GLN A 35 8.42 -4.42 -11.58
N PHE A 36 7.78 -4.29 -10.41
CA PHE A 36 6.85 -5.29 -9.91
C PHE A 36 5.60 -5.39 -10.78
N GLU A 37 5.08 -4.28 -11.30
CA GLU A 37 3.96 -4.26 -12.25
C GLU A 37 4.25 -5.14 -13.48
N THR A 38 5.47 -5.04 -14.03
CA THR A 38 5.90 -5.89 -15.14
C THR A 38 5.92 -7.37 -14.72
N THR A 39 6.38 -7.66 -13.51
CA THR A 39 6.40 -9.03 -12.98
C THR A 39 5.00 -9.57 -12.76
N LEU A 40 4.11 -8.78 -12.15
CA LEU A 40 2.72 -9.12 -11.90
C LEU A 40 1.97 -9.43 -13.19
N ASN A 41 2.11 -8.57 -14.20
CA ASN A 41 1.44 -8.75 -15.49
C ASN A 41 1.83 -10.03 -16.23
N ASN A 42 3.08 -10.49 -16.04
CA ASN A 42 3.63 -11.71 -16.63
C ASN A 42 3.46 -12.96 -15.74
N SER A 43 2.85 -12.81 -14.55
CA SER A 43 2.62 -13.92 -13.62
C SER A 43 1.27 -14.60 -13.88
N SER A 44 1.04 -15.73 -13.21
CA SER A 44 -0.28 -16.39 -13.18
C SER A 44 -1.37 -15.54 -12.52
N VAL A 45 -1.01 -14.57 -11.68
CA VAL A 45 -1.94 -13.63 -11.02
C VAL A 45 -2.29 -12.44 -11.94
N GLY A 46 -1.48 -12.18 -12.97
CA GLY A 46 -1.64 -11.03 -13.87
C GLY A 46 -3.03 -10.91 -14.51
N PRO A 47 -3.64 -11.98 -15.06
CA PRO A 47 -5.01 -11.92 -15.60
C PRO A 47 -6.05 -11.47 -14.55
N LEU A 48 -5.93 -11.98 -13.31
CA LEU A 48 -6.81 -11.61 -12.20
C LEU A 48 -6.59 -10.15 -11.79
N ALA A 49 -5.33 -9.73 -11.63
CA ALA A 49 -4.99 -8.36 -11.29
C ALA A 49 -5.55 -7.37 -12.32
N ARG A 50 -5.53 -7.70 -13.62
CA ARG A 50 -6.13 -6.87 -14.68
C ARG A 50 -7.64 -6.85 -14.64
N SER A 51 -8.30 -8.00 -14.39
CA SER A 51 -9.76 -8.03 -14.31
C SER A 51 -10.31 -7.25 -13.11
N PHE A 52 -9.49 -7.13 -12.05
CA PHE A 52 -9.77 -6.35 -10.85
C PHE A 52 -9.09 -4.97 -10.85
N HIS A 53 -8.67 -4.46 -12.02
CA HIS A 53 -8.09 -3.12 -12.20
C HIS A 53 -7.01 -2.74 -11.16
N HIS A 54 -6.23 -3.73 -10.72
CA HIS A 54 -5.20 -3.53 -9.70
C HIS A 54 -4.10 -2.63 -10.23
N THR A 55 -3.69 -1.66 -9.43
CA THR A 55 -2.63 -0.72 -9.81
C THR A 55 -1.47 -0.82 -8.83
N CYS A 56 -0.26 -0.99 -9.36
CA CYS A 56 0.97 -0.89 -8.57
C CYS A 56 1.39 0.57 -8.47
N LEU A 57 1.45 1.08 -7.25
CA LEU A 57 1.84 2.45 -6.92
C LEU A 57 3.27 2.48 -6.42
N VAL A 58 3.94 3.62 -6.57
CA VAL A 58 5.26 3.88 -5.99
C VAL A 58 5.17 5.11 -5.10
N GLY A 59 5.89 5.09 -3.97
CA GLY A 59 5.97 6.23 -3.07
C GLY A 59 6.61 7.46 -3.74
N ALA A 60 6.34 8.65 -3.20
CA ALA A 60 6.80 9.92 -3.78
C ALA A 60 8.34 10.01 -3.91
N PHE A 61 9.07 9.35 -3.01
CA PHE A 61 10.54 9.33 -2.98
C PHE A 61 11.18 8.31 -3.92
N HIS A 62 10.41 7.46 -4.59
CA HIS A 62 10.90 6.59 -5.67
C HIS A 62 11.56 7.39 -6.82
N ARG A 63 11.33 8.71 -6.84
CA ARG A 63 11.38 9.56 -8.01
C ARG A 63 12.71 10.24 -8.33
N HIS A 64 13.77 10.21 -7.53
CA HIS A 64 14.96 11.02 -7.89
C HIS A 64 16.01 10.35 -8.78
N VAL A 65 16.04 9.01 -8.86
CA VAL A 65 17.11 8.28 -9.56
C VAL A 65 16.57 7.41 -10.71
N TYR A 66 15.27 7.09 -10.73
CA TYR A 66 14.67 6.19 -11.70
C TYR A 66 13.70 6.90 -12.65
N ARG A 67 14.02 6.83 -13.96
CA ARG A 67 13.22 7.12 -15.17
C ARG A 67 12.05 8.11 -15.06
N ARG A 68 12.09 9.14 -15.91
CA ARG A 68 11.02 10.16 -16.13
C ARG A 68 9.61 9.59 -16.38
N ILE A 69 9.46 8.35 -16.81
CA ILE A 69 8.14 7.71 -17.00
C ILE A 69 7.52 7.30 -15.67
N CYS A 70 8.24 6.56 -14.81
CA CYS A 70 7.75 6.13 -13.49
C CYS A 70 7.35 7.32 -12.63
N GLN A 71 8.18 8.35 -12.71
CA GLN A 71 7.90 9.70 -12.33
C GLN A 71 6.46 10.17 -12.72
N LEU A 72 6.11 10.22 -14.01
CA LEU A 72 4.84 10.79 -14.48
C LEU A 72 3.62 9.92 -14.19
N SER A 73 3.76 8.59 -14.23
CA SER A 73 2.68 7.65 -13.90
C SER A 73 2.49 7.50 -12.39
N SER A 74 3.59 7.58 -11.66
CA SER A 74 3.77 7.25 -10.25
C SER A 74 3.32 8.29 -9.24
N LEU A 75 3.15 9.54 -9.68
CA LEU A 75 3.00 10.66 -8.76
C LEU A 75 1.69 10.52 -7.99
N THR A 76 1.81 10.37 -6.68
CA THR A 76 0.69 10.12 -5.77
C THR A 76 -0.46 11.12 -5.92
N THR A 77 -0.15 12.37 -6.28
CA THR A 77 -1.16 13.42 -6.54
C THR A 77 -2.00 13.21 -7.79
N TYR A 78 -1.60 12.36 -8.73
CA TYR A 78 -2.37 12.05 -9.94
C TYR A 78 -3.24 10.80 -9.79
N VAL A 79 -3.13 10.08 -8.67
CA VAL A 79 -3.88 8.85 -8.43
C VAL A 79 -5.16 9.19 -7.66
N LYS A 80 -6.31 9.10 -8.34
CA LYS A 80 -7.61 9.32 -7.73
C LYS A 80 -7.81 8.33 -6.57
N GLY A 81 -8.18 8.83 -5.40
CA GLY A 81 -8.46 8.02 -4.20
C GLY A 81 -7.27 7.82 -3.26
N LEU A 82 -6.04 8.16 -3.65
CA LEU A 82 -4.86 7.99 -2.80
C LEU A 82 -4.76 9.04 -1.68
N GLY A 83 -5.32 10.23 -1.87
CA GLY A 83 -5.32 11.29 -0.86
C GLY A 83 -3.92 11.79 -0.54
N ILE A 84 -3.60 11.93 0.75
CA ILE A 84 -2.26 12.34 1.24
C ILE A 84 -1.37 11.15 1.65
N GLU A 85 -1.76 9.92 1.30
CA GLU A 85 -1.02 8.71 1.63
C GLU A 85 0.39 8.74 1.02
N ASP A 86 1.40 8.40 1.83
CA ASP A 86 2.81 8.33 1.43
C ASP A 86 3.23 6.92 0.97
N LEU A 87 2.37 5.91 1.23
CA LEU A 87 2.57 4.50 0.95
C LEU A 87 3.68 3.85 1.80
N GLU A 88 4.05 4.45 2.94
CA GLU A 88 5.10 3.95 3.84
C GLU A 88 4.56 3.13 5.03
N THR A 89 3.23 3.05 5.18
CA THR A 89 2.56 2.38 6.32
C THR A 89 3.09 0.96 6.56
N CYS A 90 3.27 0.15 5.52
CA CYS A 90 3.80 -1.20 5.65
C CYS A 90 5.25 -1.22 6.16
N GLU A 91 6.11 -0.32 5.67
CA GLU A 91 7.51 -0.25 6.12
C GLU A 91 7.58 0.11 7.61
N GLN A 92 6.82 1.13 8.03
CA GLN A 92 6.75 1.54 9.42
C GLN A 92 6.25 0.40 10.31
N MET A 93 5.23 -0.32 9.87
CA MET A 93 4.66 -1.44 10.61
C MET A 93 5.65 -2.61 10.77
N PHE A 94 6.28 -3.05 9.68
CA PHE A 94 7.27 -4.12 9.75
C PHE A 94 8.53 -3.70 10.53
N SER A 95 8.93 -2.43 10.43
CA SER A 95 10.02 -1.87 11.23
C SER A 95 9.73 -1.96 12.73
N LYS A 96 8.52 -1.58 13.18
CA LYS A 96 8.09 -1.74 14.57
C LYS A 96 8.10 -3.21 15.02
N SER A 97 7.68 -4.13 14.15
CA SER A 97 7.63 -5.57 14.46
C SER A 97 9.01 -6.18 14.74
N ASN A 98 10.11 -5.54 14.30
CA ASN A 98 11.47 -5.99 14.61
C ASN A 98 11.76 -6.02 16.12
N SER A 99 11.00 -5.29 16.94
CA SER A 99 11.08 -5.39 18.41
C SER A 99 10.86 -6.81 18.93
N LEU A 100 10.11 -7.65 18.20
CA LEU A 100 9.89 -9.05 18.53
C LEU A 100 11.10 -9.94 18.25
N ALA A 101 12.04 -9.51 17.42
CA ALA A 101 13.10 -10.39 16.90
C ALA A 101 13.87 -11.11 18.01
N LEU A 102 14.23 -10.40 19.08
CA LEU A 102 14.93 -10.97 20.23
C LEU A 102 14.09 -12.00 20.99
N ALA A 103 12.80 -11.73 21.16
CA ALA A 103 11.87 -12.63 21.85
C ALA A 103 11.58 -13.91 21.04
N LEU A 104 11.74 -13.84 19.72
CA LEU A 104 11.44 -14.91 18.78
C LEU A 104 12.63 -15.85 18.48
N TRP A 105 13.85 -15.49 18.89
CA TRP A 105 15.07 -16.24 18.49
C TRP A 105 15.15 -17.67 18.99
N TYR A 106 14.61 -17.97 20.17
CA TYR A 106 14.71 -19.30 20.80
C TYR A 106 13.36 -19.95 21.07
N THR A 107 12.30 -19.42 20.46
CA THR A 107 10.92 -19.88 20.68
C THR A 107 10.56 -20.99 19.71
N SER A 108 9.71 -21.93 20.15
CA SER A 108 9.16 -22.95 19.26
C SER A 108 8.32 -22.32 18.15
N VAL A 109 8.13 -23.03 17.03
CA VAL A 109 7.33 -22.53 15.88
C VAL A 109 5.93 -22.09 16.33
N PHE A 110 5.30 -22.86 17.22
CA PHE A 110 3.97 -22.53 17.75
C PHE A 110 3.98 -21.21 18.52
N HIS A 111 4.90 -21.06 19.48
CA HIS A 111 4.99 -19.82 20.28
C HIS A 111 5.47 -18.63 19.46
N HIS A 112 6.26 -18.87 18.41
CA HIS A 112 6.69 -17.85 17.48
C HIS A 112 5.47 -17.27 16.73
N GLN A 113 4.62 -18.14 16.18
CA GLN A 113 3.38 -17.71 15.51
C GLN A 113 2.44 -17.00 16.48
N GLN A 114 2.26 -17.55 17.68
CA GLN A 114 1.43 -16.93 18.72
C GLN A 114 1.95 -15.54 19.12
N ALA A 115 3.26 -15.36 19.29
CA ALA A 115 3.85 -14.08 19.67
C ALA A 115 3.72 -13.02 18.56
N ILE A 116 3.85 -13.42 17.29
CA ILE A 116 3.57 -12.54 16.16
C ILE A 116 2.10 -12.13 16.17
N ASP A 117 1.18 -13.10 16.25
CA ASP A 117 -0.26 -12.87 16.20
C ASP A 117 -0.72 -11.92 17.32
N SER A 118 -0.34 -12.22 18.57
CA SER A 118 -0.67 -11.37 19.72
C SER A 118 -0.07 -9.97 19.64
N TYR A 119 1.11 -9.80 19.00
CA TYR A 119 1.68 -8.48 18.79
C TYR A 119 0.86 -7.65 17.80
N PHE A 120 0.47 -8.24 16.68
CA PHE A 120 -0.34 -7.55 15.67
C PHE A 120 -1.74 -7.23 16.21
N GLU A 121 -2.37 -8.15 16.94
CA GLU A 121 -3.65 -7.90 17.62
C GLU A 121 -3.56 -6.72 18.59
N HIS A 122 -2.53 -6.71 19.47
CA HIS A 122 -2.32 -5.62 20.42
C HIS A 122 -2.05 -4.27 19.73
N ASN A 123 -1.22 -4.27 18.69
CA ASN A 123 -0.89 -3.07 17.94
C ASN A 123 -2.11 -2.51 17.21
N ASP A 124 -2.97 -3.38 16.66
CA ASP A 124 -4.20 -2.97 16.01
C ASP A 124 -5.14 -2.28 16.99
N GLU A 125 -5.40 -2.91 18.14
CA GLU A 125 -6.29 -2.39 19.18
C GLU A 125 -5.82 -1.06 19.78
N LEU A 126 -4.51 -0.91 20.04
CA LEU A 126 -4.00 0.25 20.76
C LEU A 126 -3.53 1.41 19.87
N GLU A 127 -3.02 1.13 18.68
CA GLU A 127 -2.40 2.15 17.84
C GLU A 127 -3.13 2.32 16.50
N ILE A 128 -3.32 1.24 15.73
CA ILE A 128 -3.71 1.35 14.32
C ILE A 128 -5.11 1.93 14.15
N TYR A 129 -6.10 1.45 14.90
CA TYR A 129 -7.48 1.97 14.77
C TYR A 129 -7.55 3.48 15.08
N GLY A 130 -6.88 3.92 16.14
CA GLY A 130 -6.83 5.34 16.51
C GLY A 130 -6.12 6.19 15.46
N ASN A 131 -4.96 5.72 14.98
CA ASN A 131 -4.16 6.43 13.98
C ASN A 131 -4.89 6.51 12.63
N LEU A 132 -5.51 5.41 12.18
CA LEU A 132 -6.28 5.36 10.94
C LEU A 132 -7.50 6.29 11.00
N THR A 133 -8.20 6.32 12.13
CA THR A 133 -9.34 7.23 12.34
C THR A 133 -8.90 8.68 12.24
N ASN A 134 -7.81 9.05 12.91
CA ASN A 134 -7.23 10.40 12.82
C ASN A 134 -6.77 10.74 11.40
N PHE A 135 -6.13 9.80 10.71
CA PHE A 135 -5.69 9.97 9.34
C PHE A 135 -6.87 10.25 8.41
N LEU A 136 -7.93 9.43 8.44
CA LEU A 136 -9.13 9.62 7.63
C LEU A 136 -9.84 10.95 7.96
N TYR A 137 -9.95 11.29 9.24
CA TYR A 137 -10.53 12.56 9.69
C TYR A 137 -9.75 13.76 9.16
N ASN A 138 -8.41 13.74 9.27
CA ASN A 138 -7.55 14.80 8.79
C ASN A 138 -7.60 14.93 7.26
N ASN A 139 -7.62 13.82 6.53
CA ASN A 139 -7.81 13.80 5.09
C ASN A 139 -9.12 14.50 4.67
N TYR A 140 -10.23 14.15 5.33
CA TYR A 140 -11.53 14.77 5.07
C TYR A 140 -11.52 16.28 5.37
N LYS A 141 -11.00 16.67 6.54
CA LYS A 141 -10.91 18.08 6.96
C LYS A 141 -10.06 18.91 6.01
N CYS A 142 -8.93 18.39 5.52
CA CYS A 142 -8.05 19.09 4.58
C CYS A 142 -8.69 19.27 3.19
N HIS A 143 -9.60 18.39 2.77
CA HIS A 143 -10.27 18.50 1.47
C HIS A 143 -11.51 19.42 1.48
N MET A 144 -12.21 19.58 2.60
CA MET A 144 -13.43 20.42 2.71
C MET A 144 -13.27 21.89 2.23
N PRO A 145 -12.16 22.61 2.51
CA PRO A 145 -11.94 23.97 2.00
C PRO A 145 -11.74 24.03 0.47
N PHE A 146 -11.19 22.98 -0.13
CA PHE A 146 -10.95 22.91 -1.57
C PHE A 146 -12.27 22.83 -2.36
N TRP A 147 -13.25 22.09 -1.85
CA TRP A 147 -14.58 21.97 -2.46
C TRP A 147 -15.41 23.25 -2.34
N THR A 148 -15.32 23.96 -1.22
CA THR A 148 -16.09 25.20 -0.98
C THR A 148 -15.59 26.41 -1.77
N LEU A 149 -14.35 26.40 -2.25
CA LEU A 149 -13.80 27.42 -3.16
C LEU A 149 -14.12 27.11 -4.64
N ASN A 150 -14.14 25.84 -5.05
CA ASN A 150 -14.39 25.44 -6.45
C ASN A 150 -15.87 25.26 -6.81
N SER A 151 -16.78 25.11 -5.83
CA SER A 151 -18.22 24.99 -6.10
C SER A 151 -18.90 26.31 -6.48
N LYS A 152 -18.20 27.45 -6.45
CA LYS A 152 -18.73 28.75 -6.88
C LYS A 152 -18.45 29.08 -8.36
N SER A 153 -17.72 28.23 -9.09
CA SER A 153 -17.33 28.52 -10.48
C SER A 153 -17.47 27.36 -11.49
N ALA A 154 -17.97 26.19 -11.10
CA ALA A 154 -18.09 25.04 -12.02
C ALA A 154 -19.54 24.73 -12.39
N SER A 155 -19.82 24.77 -13.71
CA SER A 155 -21.04 24.26 -14.36
C SER A 155 -21.22 22.76 -14.10
N PRO A 156 -22.45 22.20 -14.04
CA PRO A 156 -22.71 20.87 -13.46
C PRO A 156 -22.29 19.66 -14.31
N ASP A 157 -21.65 19.82 -15.47
CA ASP A 157 -21.61 18.76 -16.49
C ASP A 157 -20.27 18.05 -16.65
N ILE A 158 -19.38 18.05 -15.66
CA ILE A 158 -18.17 17.23 -15.78
C ILE A 158 -17.83 16.57 -14.45
N TRP A 159 -17.64 15.24 -14.54
CA TRP A 159 -17.05 14.31 -13.56
C TRP A 159 -18.03 13.59 -12.61
N ILE A 160 -18.71 12.57 -13.17
CA ILE A 160 -18.89 11.27 -12.48
C ILE A 160 -17.80 10.35 -13.02
#